data_AF-A0A3S5JSS9-F1
#
_entry.id   AF-A0A3S5JSS9-F1
#
_cell.length_a   1.000
_cell.length_b   1.000
_cell.length_c   1.000
_cell.angle_alpha   90.00
_cell.angle_beta   90.00
_cell.angle_gamma   90.00
#
_symmetry.space_group_name_H-M   'P 1'
#
loop_
_entity.id
_entity.type
_entity.pdbx_description
1 polymer ?
#
loop_
_entity_poly.entity_id
_entity_poly.type
_entity_poly.pdbx_seq_one_letter_code
_entity_poly.pdbx_strand_id
1 'polypeptide(L)'
;MGSAIEPVVARPCVEDDLPAFKCGLVLRGLPRLCLSLRLCWRKLMNIQQWFCVAILLSLTLSGCIEPQNQQSFEEQEDVVDEFTHQWNGTEQCLEHEEDQRCWLSYIPSTISENGSAPLLLDLHGYGSTMHIQKNHTGLTNLADDVGAIIIYPQGIHRDGDPSMGGGAPSWNQGTCCADAAVYDIDDSGFLSALIDLAIEELPVDETRVYLTGWSNGCGMAQRLAIDASHQIAAVACTSFYLLYDLQPEYTPVPILELHGVLDEHALYGTSSRSTFYNPEMQEDMDSATTGAVQNLMRWAEYNGCEGAIPDINSPGVLMTTTGFSNCEGGAEVQLITVHQGNHNLYVNDWGEPSAWPYYVPGNQGLYDTGQIMWDFLSRFTSEVPEEPLN
;
A
#
# COMPACT_ATOMS: atom_id res chain seq x y z
N MET A 1 -10.80 64.39 6.66
CA MET A 1 -10.32 64.29 8.05
C MET A 1 -10.16 62.82 8.37
N GLY A 2 -8.95 62.31 8.20
CA GLY A 2 -8.60 60.94 8.54
C GLY A 2 -8.07 60.85 9.97
N SER A 3 -8.23 59.70 10.61
CA SER A 3 -7.36 59.26 11.70
C SER A 3 -6.71 57.95 11.29
N ALA A 4 -5.39 57.97 11.30
CA ALA A 4 -4.50 56.90 10.89
C ALA A 4 -4.47 55.75 11.92
N ILE A 5 -4.28 54.55 11.39
CA ILE A 5 -3.92 53.34 12.11
C ILE A 5 -2.39 53.32 12.16
N GLU A 6 -1.79 53.19 13.34
CA GLU A 6 -0.33 53.07 13.52
C GLU A 6 0.18 51.66 13.18
N PRO A 7 1.42 51.51 12.66
CA PRO A 7 1.98 50.22 12.27
C PRO A 7 2.71 49.52 13.43
N VAL A 8 2.50 48.21 13.56
CA VAL A 8 3.29 47.35 14.46
C VAL A 8 4.55 46.89 13.73
N VAL A 9 5.71 47.30 14.22
CA VAL A 9 7.04 46.91 13.71
C VAL A 9 7.58 45.78 14.58
N ALA A 10 7.87 44.62 13.97
CA ALA A 10 8.56 43.50 14.61
C ALA A 10 10.06 43.79 14.79
N ARG A 11 10.63 43.38 15.93
CA ARG A 11 12.08 43.28 16.15
C ARG A 11 12.42 41.89 16.72
N PRO A 12 13.60 41.33 16.39
CA PRO A 12 13.94 39.94 16.67
C PRO A 12 14.43 39.75 18.12
N CYS A 13 14.14 38.58 18.70
CA CYS A 13 14.70 38.13 19.98
C CYS A 13 15.93 37.25 19.73
N VAL A 14 17.02 37.63 20.40
CA VAL A 14 18.31 36.93 20.49
C VAL A 14 18.29 36.06 21.75
N GLU A 15 18.87 34.86 21.65
CA GLU A 15 19.14 33.93 22.75
C GLU A 15 20.13 34.53 23.77
N ASP A 16 19.79 34.47 25.06
CA ASP A 16 20.59 33.76 26.08
C ASP A 16 20.03 34.03 27.50
N ASP A 17 20.10 32.97 28.31
CA ASP A 17 20.33 32.93 29.76
C ASP A 17 19.19 32.98 30.82
N LEU A 18 19.17 31.90 31.63
CA LEU A 18 18.96 31.80 33.11
C LEU A 18 17.68 31.10 33.69
N PRO A 19 17.77 30.48 34.90
CA PRO A 19 17.45 29.05 35.08
C PRO A 19 16.43 28.67 36.18
N ALA A 20 16.04 27.39 36.14
CA ALA A 20 15.72 26.40 37.20
C ALA A 20 14.98 26.79 38.51
N PHE A 21 13.86 26.10 38.74
CA PHE A 21 13.17 25.95 40.04
C PHE A 21 13.57 24.66 40.78
N LYS A 22 14.20 24.85 41.94
CA LYS A 22 14.02 24.21 43.27
C LYS A 22 13.94 22.68 43.49
N CYS A 23 14.89 22.25 44.32
CA CYS A 23 14.77 21.46 45.58
C CYS A 23 14.60 19.93 45.44
N GLY A 24 15.33 19.05 46.14
CA GLY A 24 16.37 19.13 47.15
C GLY A 24 16.48 17.75 47.84
N LEU A 25 17.70 17.24 48.10
CA LEU A 25 18.11 16.32 49.19
C LEU A 25 19.53 15.78 48.84
N VAL A 26 20.61 16.20 49.53
CA VAL A 26 21.23 15.60 50.72
C VAL A 26 22.36 14.57 50.43
N LEU A 27 23.59 15.09 50.60
CA LEU A 27 24.79 14.56 51.28
C LEU A 27 25.69 13.43 50.72
N ARG A 28 26.99 13.83 50.62
CA ARG A 28 28.29 13.09 50.76
C ARG A 28 28.71 12.20 49.57
N GLY A 29 29.94 12.19 49.05
CA GLY A 29 31.22 12.84 49.39
C GLY A 29 32.42 11.90 49.11
N LEU A 30 33.04 12.04 47.92
CA LEU A 30 34.46 11.75 47.54
C LEU A 30 34.98 10.26 47.54
N PRO A 31 36.13 9.93 46.89
CA PRO A 31 36.33 9.84 45.44
C PRO A 31 37.08 8.56 44.95
N ARG A 32 37.07 8.35 43.62
CA ARG A 32 38.14 7.80 42.75
C ARG A 32 39.01 6.62 43.24
N LEU A 33 38.96 5.52 42.48
CA LEU A 33 40.16 4.91 41.89
C LEU A 33 39.78 3.96 40.74
N CYS A 34 39.93 4.46 39.50
CA CYS A 34 40.21 3.62 38.35
C CYS A 34 41.66 3.16 38.46
N LEU A 35 41.92 1.87 38.22
CA LEU A 35 43.09 1.48 37.44
C LEU A 35 42.80 0.16 36.73
N SER A 36 43.07 0.18 35.43
CA SER A 36 43.03 -0.92 34.49
C SER A 36 44.08 -2.00 34.79
N LEU A 37 43.84 -3.23 34.33
CA LEU A 37 44.72 -4.00 33.45
C LEU A 37 44.28 -5.48 33.41
N ARG A 38 43.84 -5.91 32.22
CA ARG A 38 43.80 -7.33 31.84
C ARG A 38 45.25 -7.81 31.73
N LEU A 39 45.56 -9.00 32.26
CA LEU A 39 46.32 -10.03 31.54
C LEU A 39 46.42 -11.34 32.32
N CYS A 40 46.18 -12.38 31.55
CA CYS A 40 46.32 -13.80 31.75
C CYS A 40 47.59 -14.31 32.46
N TRP A 41 47.38 -15.37 33.24
CA TRP A 41 48.04 -16.69 33.21
C TRP A 41 49.12 -17.07 34.25
N ARG A 42 48.78 -18.19 34.91
CA ARG A 42 49.62 -19.28 35.47
C ARG A 42 50.43 -18.95 36.73
N LYS A 43 50.55 -19.81 37.73
CA LYS A 43 50.20 -21.22 37.96
C LYS A 43 50.45 -21.48 39.46
N LEU A 44 49.67 -22.36 40.08
CA LEU A 44 50.04 -23.33 41.12
C LEU A 44 48.73 -24.02 41.56
N MET A 45 48.23 -24.98 40.78
CA MET A 45 48.40 -26.43 41.02
C MET A 45 48.09 -26.83 42.46
N ASN A 46 46.88 -27.36 42.69
CA ASN A 46 46.63 -28.25 43.82
C ASN A 46 45.70 -29.42 43.44
N ILE A 47 46.05 -30.58 43.99
CA ILE A 47 45.89 -31.95 43.46
C ILE A 47 44.54 -32.61 43.82
N GLN A 48 43.41 -31.89 43.74
CA GLN A 48 42.12 -32.47 44.21
C GLN A 48 40.92 -32.43 43.24
N GLN A 49 41.11 -32.17 41.94
CA GLN A 49 39.97 -32.09 40.99
C GLN A 49 40.04 -32.98 39.74
N TRP A 50 40.94 -33.96 39.68
CA TRP A 50 41.07 -34.84 38.50
C TRP A 50 40.41 -36.23 38.61
N PHE A 51 39.58 -36.47 39.63
CA PHE A 51 38.94 -37.78 39.83
C PHE A 51 37.43 -37.84 39.53
N CYS A 52 36.78 -36.73 39.15
CA CYS A 52 35.32 -36.72 38.87
C CYS A 52 34.95 -36.58 37.38
N VAL A 53 35.90 -36.37 36.47
CA VAL A 53 35.61 -36.19 35.03
C VAL A 53 35.84 -37.46 34.20
N ALA A 54 36.43 -38.51 34.77
CA ALA A 54 36.72 -39.76 34.05
C ALA A 54 35.64 -40.86 34.21
N ILE A 55 34.57 -40.63 34.98
CA ILE A 55 33.50 -41.62 35.22
C ILE A 55 32.19 -41.29 34.45
N LEU A 56 32.10 -40.12 33.80
CA LEU A 56 30.92 -39.68 33.05
C LEU A 56 31.06 -39.81 31.52
N LEU A 57 32.03 -40.58 31.02
CA LEU A 57 32.32 -40.74 29.58
C LEU A 57 32.35 -42.20 29.10
N SER A 58 31.71 -43.12 29.82
CA SER A 58 31.63 -44.55 29.45
C SER A 58 30.25 -45.18 29.51
N LEU A 59 29.16 -44.39 29.51
CA LEU A 59 27.78 -44.91 29.64
C LEU A 59 26.77 -44.38 28.59
N THR A 60 27.18 -44.15 27.34
CA THR A 60 26.23 -43.93 26.22
C THR A 60 26.56 -44.73 24.96
N LEU A 61 27.16 -45.92 25.12
CA LEU A 61 27.24 -46.92 24.06
C LEU A 61 26.61 -48.22 24.55
N SER A 62 25.29 -48.28 24.46
CA SER A 62 24.52 -49.53 24.57
C SER A 62 23.24 -49.36 23.74
N GLY A 63 23.30 -49.83 22.50
CA GLY A 63 22.12 -49.98 21.66
C GLY A 63 21.20 -51.07 22.19
N CYS A 64 19.89 -50.88 21.99
CA CYS A 64 18.89 -51.92 22.09
C CYS A 64 18.10 -51.94 20.77
N ILE A 65 17.96 -53.14 20.23
CA ILE A 65 17.23 -53.49 19.00
C ILE A 65 15.77 -53.75 19.40
N GLU A 66 14.81 -53.15 18.70
CA GLU A 66 13.37 -53.48 18.83
C GLU A 66 12.69 -53.40 17.44
N PRO A 67 11.70 -54.25 17.12
CA PRO A 67 11.44 -54.70 15.76
C PRO A 67 10.63 -53.71 14.92
N GLN A 68 10.95 -53.66 13.63
CA GLN A 68 10.20 -52.92 12.62
C GLN A 68 8.80 -53.50 12.47
N ASN A 69 7.79 -52.76 12.94
CA ASN A 69 6.44 -52.84 12.41
C ASN A 69 6.30 -51.69 11.41
N GLN A 70 6.43 -52.00 10.12
CA GLN A 70 6.18 -51.06 9.03
C GLN A 70 4.68 -50.78 8.97
N GLN A 71 4.24 -49.73 9.64
CA GLN A 71 3.14 -48.90 9.17
C GLN A 71 3.73 -47.53 8.89
N SER A 72 3.89 -47.24 7.60
CA SER A 72 4.13 -45.91 7.08
C SER A 72 2.94 -45.03 7.46
N PHE A 73 3.07 -44.32 8.58
CA PHE A 73 2.46 -43.00 8.68
C PHE A 73 3.42 -42.08 7.95
N GLU A 74 3.09 -41.75 6.71
CA GLU A 74 3.59 -40.52 6.11
C GLU A 74 3.01 -39.38 6.97
N GLU A 75 3.82 -38.85 7.88
CA GLU A 75 3.67 -37.46 8.27
C GLU A 75 3.96 -36.66 7.00
N GLN A 76 2.88 -36.28 6.33
CA GLN A 76 2.89 -35.28 5.29
C GLN A 76 3.10 -33.94 6.02
N GLU A 77 4.37 -33.62 6.33
CA GLU A 77 4.76 -32.24 6.64
C GLU A 77 4.48 -31.42 5.36
N ASP A 78 3.72 -30.34 5.55
CA ASP A 78 3.13 -29.50 4.52
C ASP A 78 4.18 -28.89 3.59
N VAL A 79 4.22 -29.34 2.33
CA VAL A 79 5.03 -28.74 1.26
C VAL A 79 4.64 -27.27 1.00
N VAL A 80 3.45 -26.85 1.41
CA VAL A 80 2.92 -25.48 1.26
C VAL A 80 3.74 -24.43 2.06
N ASP A 81 4.50 -24.85 3.08
CA ASP A 81 5.11 -23.96 4.07
C ASP A 81 6.50 -23.42 3.68
N GLU A 82 7.21 -23.95 2.67
CA GLU A 82 8.53 -23.38 2.31
C GLU A 82 8.42 -22.28 1.23
N PHE A 83 7.50 -22.43 0.28
CA PHE A 83 7.31 -21.52 -0.85
C PHE A 83 6.62 -20.21 -0.47
N THR A 84 5.52 -20.26 0.28
CA THR A 84 4.75 -19.05 0.66
C THR A 84 5.38 -18.27 1.81
N HIS A 85 6.22 -18.91 2.63
CA HIS A 85 6.80 -18.31 3.84
C HIS A 85 7.78 -17.17 3.55
N GLN A 86 8.37 -17.15 2.35
CA GLN A 86 9.19 -16.01 1.93
C GLN A 86 8.36 -14.76 1.61
N TRP A 87 7.14 -14.92 1.10
CA TRP A 87 6.30 -13.79 0.67
C TRP A 87 5.27 -13.34 1.71
N ASN A 88 4.80 -14.25 2.56
CA ASN A 88 3.65 -13.99 3.42
C ASN A 88 4.04 -13.26 4.72
N GLY A 89 3.52 -12.05 4.91
CA GLY A 89 3.65 -11.29 6.17
C GLY A 89 5.05 -10.76 6.49
N THR A 90 6.02 -10.91 5.58
CA THR A 90 7.36 -10.31 5.69
C THR A 90 7.53 -9.18 4.68
N GLU A 91 8.30 -8.16 5.05
CA GLU A 91 8.70 -7.10 4.13
C GLU A 91 9.73 -7.64 3.15
N GLN A 92 9.41 -7.52 1.86
CA GLN A 92 10.28 -7.86 0.74
C GLN A 92 10.67 -6.59 0.01
N CYS A 93 11.88 -6.56 -0.54
CA CYS A 93 12.37 -5.41 -1.30
C CYS A 93 13.22 -5.85 -2.50
N LEU A 94 13.21 -5.02 -3.54
CA LEU A 94 14.10 -5.11 -4.69
C LEU A 94 14.68 -3.73 -5.01
N GLU A 95 15.80 -3.71 -5.73
CA GLU A 95 16.33 -2.48 -6.32
C GLU A 95 15.60 -2.21 -7.64
N HIS A 96 14.98 -1.04 -7.77
CA HIS A 96 14.38 -0.55 -9.01
C HIS A 96 15.00 0.81 -9.31
N GLU A 97 15.71 0.89 -10.44
CA GLU A 97 16.57 2.03 -10.76
C GLU A 97 17.60 2.33 -9.64
N GLU A 98 17.47 3.47 -8.98
CA GLU A 98 18.33 3.91 -7.87
C GLU A 98 17.66 3.77 -6.50
N ASP A 99 16.45 3.20 -6.45
CA ASP A 99 15.63 3.10 -5.24
C ASP A 99 15.41 1.66 -4.78
N GLN A 100 15.51 1.47 -3.46
CA GLN A 100 15.01 0.27 -2.80
C GLN A 100 13.48 0.36 -2.69
N ARG A 101 12.79 -0.54 -3.39
CA ARG A 101 11.33 -0.60 -3.43
C ARG A 101 10.85 -1.83 -2.67
N CYS A 102 9.91 -1.63 -1.74
CA CYS A 102 9.47 -2.68 -0.82
C CYS A 102 7.97 -2.95 -0.92
N TRP A 103 7.54 -4.12 -0.44
CA TRP A 103 6.14 -4.49 -0.35
C TRP A 103 5.91 -5.50 0.78
N LEU A 104 4.64 -5.64 1.17
CA LEU A 104 4.14 -6.77 1.94
C LEU A 104 3.27 -7.64 1.04
N SER A 105 3.21 -8.94 1.33
CA SER A 105 2.24 -9.81 0.67
C SER A 105 1.40 -10.56 1.69
N TYR A 106 0.19 -10.91 1.26
CA TYR A 106 -0.70 -11.81 1.97
C TYR A 106 -1.14 -12.92 1.04
N ILE A 107 -0.80 -14.15 1.42
CA ILE A 107 -1.15 -15.36 0.69
C ILE A 107 -2.05 -16.20 1.60
N PRO A 108 -3.35 -16.35 1.27
CA PRO A 108 -4.25 -17.23 2.00
C PRO A 108 -3.72 -18.66 2.08
N SER A 109 -3.84 -19.28 3.25
CA SER A 109 -3.43 -20.69 3.46
C SER A 109 -4.21 -21.70 2.59
N THR A 110 -5.32 -21.26 1.99
CA THR A 110 -6.15 -22.04 1.06
C THR A 110 -5.52 -22.16 -0.33
N ILE A 111 -4.50 -21.36 -0.66
CA ILE A 111 -3.83 -21.37 -1.96
C ILE A 111 -2.66 -22.36 -1.91
N SER A 112 -2.69 -23.37 -2.79
CA SER A 112 -1.59 -24.30 -2.98
C SER A 112 -0.60 -23.80 -4.04
N GLU A 113 0.64 -24.28 -4.02
CA GLU A 113 1.67 -23.99 -5.04
C GLU A 113 1.25 -24.31 -6.48
N ASN A 114 0.41 -25.34 -6.68
CA ASN A 114 -0.15 -25.69 -8.00
C ASN A 114 -1.49 -25.00 -8.27
N GLY A 115 -1.82 -23.98 -7.49
CA GLY A 115 -3.04 -23.20 -7.59
C GLY A 115 -3.01 -22.24 -8.77
N SER A 116 -4.10 -21.51 -8.93
CA SER A 116 -4.23 -20.41 -9.88
C SER A 116 -5.11 -19.35 -9.20
N ALA A 117 -4.45 -18.35 -8.63
CA ALA A 117 -5.06 -17.35 -7.77
C ALA A 117 -5.07 -15.98 -8.44
N PRO A 118 -6.15 -15.19 -8.29
CA PRO A 118 -6.10 -13.77 -8.62
C PRO A 118 -5.03 -13.05 -7.82
N LEU A 119 -4.41 -12.06 -8.45
CA LEU A 119 -3.50 -11.13 -7.79
C LEU A 119 -4.17 -9.77 -7.65
N LEU A 120 -4.14 -9.19 -6.45
CA LEU A 120 -4.63 -7.85 -6.18
C LEU A 120 -3.50 -6.98 -5.61
N LEU A 121 -3.19 -5.87 -6.27
CA LEU A 121 -2.30 -4.84 -5.72
C LEU A 121 -3.15 -3.78 -5.01
N ASP A 122 -2.90 -3.55 -3.71
CA ASP A 122 -3.58 -2.54 -2.91
C ASP A 122 -2.64 -1.37 -2.57
N LEU A 123 -2.84 -0.26 -3.30
CA LEU A 123 -1.96 0.90 -3.25
C LEU A 123 -2.39 1.92 -2.19
N HIS A 124 -1.44 2.28 -1.32
CA HIS A 124 -1.71 3.17 -0.21
C HIS A 124 -1.90 4.64 -0.64
N GLY A 125 -2.68 5.38 0.15
CA GLY A 125 -2.83 6.83 -0.01
C GLY A 125 -1.57 7.62 0.38
N TYR A 126 -1.53 8.89 -0.01
CA TYR A 126 -0.42 9.80 0.28
C TYR A 126 -0.14 9.88 1.79
N GLY A 127 1.13 9.77 2.18
CA GLY A 127 1.59 9.80 3.57
C GLY A 127 1.29 8.53 4.38
N SER A 128 0.70 7.51 3.77
CA SER A 128 0.48 6.20 4.37
C SER A 128 1.67 5.26 4.11
N THR A 129 1.54 4.01 4.53
CA THR A 129 2.52 2.94 4.26
C THR A 129 1.79 1.66 3.90
N MET A 130 2.50 0.68 3.32
CA MET A 130 1.97 -0.66 3.06
C MET A 130 1.39 -1.33 4.33
N HIS A 131 1.99 -1.08 5.50
CA HIS A 131 1.53 -1.59 6.79
C HIS A 131 0.20 -0.97 7.21
N ILE A 132 0.07 0.35 7.06
CA ILE A 132 -1.16 1.06 7.40
C ILE A 132 -2.27 0.67 6.41
N GLN A 133 -1.95 0.62 5.11
CA GLN A 133 -2.92 0.23 4.06
C GLN A 133 -3.49 -1.16 4.31
N LYS A 134 -2.63 -2.16 4.58
CA LYS A 134 -3.05 -3.52 4.90
C LYS A 134 -4.07 -3.59 6.04
N ASN A 135 -3.86 -2.80 7.09
CA ASN A 135 -4.79 -2.76 8.23
C ASN A 135 -6.03 -1.90 7.94
N HIS A 136 -5.88 -0.85 7.14
CA HIS A 136 -6.92 0.11 6.82
C HIS A 136 -7.97 -0.47 5.88
N THR A 137 -7.58 -1.14 4.80
CA THR A 137 -8.53 -1.67 3.83
C THR A 137 -9.21 -2.95 4.32
N GLY A 138 -8.53 -3.73 5.16
CA GLY A 138 -9.05 -4.99 5.71
C GLY A 138 -9.18 -6.11 4.66
N LEU A 139 -8.62 -5.93 3.46
CA LEU A 139 -8.74 -6.87 2.33
C LEU A 139 -8.12 -8.24 2.62
N THR A 140 -7.27 -8.35 3.65
CA THR A 140 -6.76 -9.64 4.14
C THR A 140 -7.88 -10.64 4.45
N ASN A 141 -8.98 -10.19 5.06
CA ASN A 141 -10.10 -11.08 5.37
C ASN A 141 -10.84 -11.53 4.10
N LEU A 142 -11.03 -10.61 3.16
CA LEU A 142 -11.62 -10.92 1.85
C LEU A 142 -10.77 -11.95 1.09
N ALA A 143 -9.44 -11.81 1.13
CA ALA A 143 -8.52 -12.71 0.46
C ALA A 143 -8.69 -14.17 0.90
N ASP A 144 -8.91 -14.42 2.20
CA ASP A 144 -9.20 -15.77 2.70
C ASP A 144 -10.50 -16.34 2.10
N ASP A 145 -11.53 -15.52 1.93
CA ASP A 145 -12.84 -15.93 1.41
C ASP A 145 -12.82 -16.19 -0.10
N VAL A 146 -12.07 -15.38 -0.85
CA VAL A 146 -12.07 -15.41 -2.32
C VAL A 146 -10.85 -16.09 -2.94
N GLY A 147 -9.86 -16.45 -2.12
CA GLY A 147 -8.63 -17.10 -2.56
C GLY A 147 -7.74 -16.22 -3.43
N ALA A 148 -7.62 -14.93 -3.08
CA ALA A 148 -6.78 -13.97 -3.80
C ALA A 148 -5.46 -13.71 -3.06
N ILE A 149 -4.37 -13.58 -3.82
CA ILE A 149 -3.09 -13.07 -3.31
C ILE A 149 -3.17 -11.56 -3.29
N ILE A 150 -2.78 -10.93 -2.19
CA ILE A 150 -2.70 -9.47 -2.10
C ILE A 150 -1.26 -9.03 -1.93
N ILE A 151 -0.83 -8.08 -2.73
CA ILE A 151 0.42 -7.35 -2.56
C ILE A 151 0.09 -5.93 -2.13
N TYR A 152 0.79 -5.42 -1.12
CA TYR A 152 0.72 -4.06 -0.62
C TYR A 152 2.07 -3.37 -0.88
N PRO A 153 2.26 -2.73 -2.05
CA PRO A 153 3.48 -2.02 -2.39
C PRO A 153 3.71 -0.77 -1.54
N GLN A 154 4.97 -0.40 -1.35
CA GLN A 154 5.37 0.84 -0.66
C GLN A 154 5.76 1.92 -1.67
N GLY A 155 5.00 3.01 -1.66
CA GLY A 155 5.37 4.25 -2.34
C GLY A 155 6.55 4.90 -1.64
N ILE A 156 7.35 5.66 -2.37
CA ILE A 156 8.58 6.23 -1.83
C ILE A 156 8.37 7.63 -1.28
N HIS A 157 9.25 8.03 -0.38
CA HIS A 157 9.36 9.41 0.07
C HIS A 157 10.72 9.97 -0.37
N ARG A 158 10.77 11.25 -0.71
CA ARG A 158 12.01 12.01 -0.85
C ARG A 158 11.97 13.15 0.16
N ASP A 159 13.11 13.80 0.37
CA ASP A 159 13.13 15.05 1.12
C ASP A 159 12.54 16.16 0.23
N GLY A 160 11.42 16.73 0.63
CA GLY A 160 10.73 17.79 -0.10
C GLY A 160 10.16 18.87 0.82
N ASP A 161 9.53 19.91 0.24
CA ASP A 161 8.88 20.97 1.02
C ASP A 161 7.58 20.44 1.67
N PRO A 162 7.49 20.31 3.01
CA PRO A 162 6.30 19.77 3.67
C PRO A 162 5.03 20.59 3.41
N SER A 163 5.16 21.89 3.06
CA SER A 163 4.02 22.73 2.72
C SER A 163 3.41 22.40 1.36
N MET A 164 4.18 21.71 0.51
CA MET A 164 3.79 21.19 -0.80
C MET A 164 3.54 19.67 -0.78
N GLY A 165 3.54 19.07 0.41
CA GLY A 165 3.37 17.62 0.59
C GLY A 165 4.68 16.82 0.52
N GLY A 166 5.84 17.45 0.58
CA GLY A 166 7.12 16.74 0.59
C GLY A 166 7.39 15.99 1.91
N GLY A 167 8.30 15.01 1.86
CA GLY A 167 8.76 14.26 3.04
C GLY A 167 7.84 13.12 3.48
N ALA A 168 6.89 12.70 2.63
CA ALA A 168 5.93 11.65 2.94
C ALA A 168 5.83 10.64 1.79
N PRO A 169 5.57 9.34 2.08
CA PRO A 169 5.42 8.34 1.03
C PRO A 169 4.30 8.68 0.04
N SER A 170 4.58 8.55 -1.26
CA SER A 170 3.66 8.93 -2.33
C SER A 170 3.90 8.11 -3.60
N TRP A 171 2.95 8.20 -4.52
CA TRP A 171 2.98 7.63 -5.86
C TRP A 171 2.93 8.73 -6.92
N ASN A 172 3.74 8.59 -7.96
CA ASN A 172 3.68 9.37 -9.18
C ASN A 172 2.49 8.88 -10.03
N GLN A 173 1.30 9.42 -9.79
CA GLN A 173 0.10 9.09 -10.58
C GLN A 173 -0.14 10.06 -11.76
N GLY A 174 0.84 10.89 -12.12
CA GLY A 174 0.69 11.98 -13.09
C GLY A 174 0.84 13.36 -12.44
N THR A 175 -0.13 14.25 -12.65
CA THR A 175 0.05 15.69 -12.33
C THR A 175 -0.01 16.03 -10.83
N CYS A 176 -0.42 15.09 -9.97
CA CYS A 176 -0.52 15.24 -8.51
C CYS A 176 -0.06 13.94 -7.85
N CYS A 177 0.41 13.83 -6.62
CA CYS A 177 0.80 14.85 -5.67
C CYS A 177 2.05 14.34 -4.94
N ALA A 178 2.78 15.32 -4.40
CA ALA A 178 4.01 15.19 -3.62
C ALA A 178 5.21 14.68 -4.43
N ASP A 179 6.27 14.35 -3.70
CA ASP A 179 7.61 14.17 -4.22
C ASP A 179 7.69 13.16 -5.38
N ALA A 180 6.90 12.08 -5.35
CA ALA A 180 6.96 11.08 -6.41
C ALA A 180 6.62 11.67 -7.79
N ALA A 181 5.59 12.53 -7.87
CA ALA A 181 5.26 13.23 -9.11
C ALA A 181 6.29 14.33 -9.47
N VAL A 182 6.76 15.09 -8.48
CA VAL A 182 7.71 16.20 -8.70
C VAL A 182 9.08 15.71 -9.17
N TYR A 183 9.54 14.58 -8.64
CA TYR A 183 10.80 13.96 -9.02
C TYR A 183 10.67 12.94 -10.15
N ASP A 184 9.47 12.82 -10.73
CA ASP A 184 9.14 11.89 -11.83
C ASP A 184 9.62 10.46 -11.56
N ILE A 185 9.25 9.94 -10.39
CA ILE A 185 9.60 8.58 -9.96
C ILE A 185 8.89 7.57 -10.85
N ASP A 186 9.63 6.55 -11.32
CA ASP A 186 9.07 5.46 -12.11
C ASP A 186 8.30 4.44 -11.24
N ASP A 187 7.13 4.86 -10.78
CA ASP A 187 6.23 3.98 -10.03
C ASP A 187 5.52 2.95 -10.93
N SER A 188 5.27 3.29 -12.19
CA SER A 188 4.65 2.36 -13.14
C SER A 188 5.58 1.20 -13.47
N GLY A 189 6.86 1.48 -13.75
CA GLY A 189 7.88 0.46 -13.98
C GLY A 189 8.09 -0.44 -12.77
N PHE A 190 8.12 0.12 -11.56
CA PHE A 190 8.23 -0.68 -10.34
C PHE A 190 7.04 -1.62 -10.16
N LEU A 191 5.81 -1.10 -10.27
CA LEU A 191 4.61 -1.91 -10.05
C LEU A 191 4.43 -2.99 -11.13
N SER A 192 4.75 -2.68 -12.39
CA SER A 192 4.77 -3.65 -13.49
C SER A 192 5.80 -4.77 -13.23
N ALA A 193 7.03 -4.41 -12.84
CA ALA A 193 8.06 -5.40 -12.49
C ALA A 193 7.69 -6.24 -11.27
N LEU A 194 6.96 -5.67 -10.31
CA LEU A 194 6.46 -6.40 -9.14
C LEU A 194 5.34 -7.40 -9.52
N ILE A 195 4.49 -7.06 -10.49
CA ILE A 195 3.50 -7.99 -11.04
C ILE A 195 4.22 -9.16 -11.73
N ASP A 196 5.20 -8.89 -12.58
CA ASP A 196 5.98 -9.94 -13.25
C ASP A 196 6.67 -10.87 -12.25
N LEU A 197 7.31 -10.30 -11.24
CA LEU A 197 7.95 -11.08 -10.17
C LEU A 197 6.93 -11.95 -9.41
N ALA A 198 5.74 -11.43 -9.13
CA ALA A 198 4.69 -12.18 -8.47
C ALA A 198 4.16 -13.33 -9.36
N ILE A 199 4.05 -13.12 -10.67
CA ILE A 199 3.63 -14.17 -11.62
C ILE A 199 4.70 -15.26 -11.74
N GLU A 200 5.99 -14.90 -11.71
CA GLU A 200 7.10 -15.85 -11.75
C GLU A 200 7.20 -16.70 -10.47
N GLU A 201 7.01 -16.07 -9.31
CA GLU A 201 7.33 -16.66 -8.01
C GLU A 201 6.10 -17.16 -7.23
N LEU A 202 4.87 -16.89 -7.66
CA LEU A 202 3.62 -17.29 -6.97
C LEU A 202 2.64 -17.96 -7.95
N PRO A 203 1.66 -18.77 -7.46
CA PRO A 203 0.63 -19.40 -8.29
C PRO A 203 -0.44 -18.41 -8.75
N VAL A 204 -0.01 -17.32 -9.39
CA VAL A 204 -0.87 -16.26 -9.91
C VAL A 204 -1.44 -16.69 -11.26
N ASP A 205 -2.73 -16.41 -11.44
CA ASP A 205 -3.36 -16.39 -12.75
C ASP A 205 -3.05 -15.05 -13.41
N GLU A 206 -2.16 -15.03 -14.39
CA GLU A 206 -1.75 -13.81 -15.10
C GLU A 206 -2.92 -13.11 -15.81
N THR A 207 -4.03 -13.81 -16.06
CA THR A 207 -5.25 -13.21 -16.61
C THR A 207 -6.12 -12.51 -15.57
N ARG A 208 -5.82 -12.65 -14.27
CA ARG A 208 -6.59 -12.11 -13.15
C ARG A 208 -5.73 -11.26 -12.22
N VAL A 209 -5.01 -10.31 -12.82
CA VAL A 209 -4.30 -9.25 -12.07
C VAL A 209 -5.18 -8.02 -11.97
N TYR A 210 -5.43 -7.59 -10.75
CA TYR A 210 -6.33 -6.49 -10.42
C TYR A 210 -5.60 -5.41 -9.64
N LEU A 211 -6.04 -4.16 -9.81
CA LEU A 211 -5.53 -3.03 -9.04
C LEU A 211 -6.63 -2.42 -8.17
N THR A 212 -6.25 -2.04 -6.96
CA THR A 212 -7.05 -1.22 -6.07
C THR A 212 -6.16 -0.21 -5.35
N GLY A 213 -6.79 0.70 -4.61
CA GLY A 213 -6.08 1.67 -3.82
C GLY A 213 -6.99 2.75 -3.27
N TRP A 214 -6.38 3.62 -2.48
CA TRP A 214 -7.06 4.73 -1.82
C TRP A 214 -6.38 6.05 -2.12
N SER A 215 -7.16 7.09 -2.45
CA SER A 215 -6.64 8.45 -2.65
C SER A 215 -5.52 8.47 -3.71
N ASN A 216 -4.33 8.99 -3.41
CA ASN A 216 -3.16 8.91 -4.31
C ASN A 216 -2.88 7.49 -4.87
N GLY A 217 -3.15 6.42 -4.11
CA GLY A 217 -3.05 5.05 -4.61
C GLY A 217 -4.15 4.66 -5.60
N CYS A 218 -5.36 5.21 -5.48
CA CYS A 218 -6.42 5.03 -6.50
C CYS A 218 -6.05 5.73 -7.82
N GLY A 219 -5.45 6.91 -7.70
CA GLY A 219 -4.85 7.60 -8.84
C GLY A 219 -3.74 6.79 -9.52
N MET A 220 -2.83 6.21 -8.73
CA MET A 220 -1.75 5.37 -9.24
C MET A 220 -2.27 4.09 -9.89
N ALA A 221 -3.28 3.45 -9.30
CA ALA A 221 -3.92 2.27 -9.88
C ALA A 221 -4.54 2.59 -11.25
N GLN A 222 -5.17 3.75 -11.38
CA GLN A 222 -5.70 4.25 -12.65
C GLN A 222 -4.60 4.57 -13.67
N ARG A 223 -3.49 5.19 -13.25
CA ARG A 223 -2.32 5.41 -14.14
C ARG A 223 -1.73 4.08 -14.63
N LEU A 224 -1.54 3.12 -13.73
CA LEU A 224 -0.94 1.83 -14.09
C LEU A 224 -1.82 1.04 -15.08
N ALA A 225 -3.15 1.21 -15.04
CA ALA A 225 -4.03 0.68 -16.08
C ALA A 225 -3.75 1.28 -17.47
N ILE A 226 -3.26 2.51 -17.55
CA ILE A 226 -2.80 3.10 -18.81
C ILE A 226 -1.44 2.51 -19.22
N ASP A 227 -0.46 2.62 -18.32
CA ASP A 227 0.94 2.31 -18.61
C ASP A 227 1.18 0.80 -18.84
N ALA A 228 0.37 -0.05 -18.19
CA ALA A 228 0.51 -1.50 -18.19
C ALA A 228 -0.81 -2.24 -18.52
N SER A 229 -1.69 -1.66 -19.36
CA SER A 229 -3.00 -2.26 -19.70
C SER A 229 -2.95 -3.76 -20.08
N HIS A 230 -1.88 -4.20 -20.74
CA HIS A 230 -1.66 -5.60 -21.11
C HIS A 230 -1.53 -6.58 -19.92
N GLN A 231 -1.15 -6.11 -18.73
CA GLN A 231 -1.05 -6.92 -17.52
C GLN A 231 -2.33 -6.86 -16.66
N ILE A 232 -3.20 -5.86 -16.85
CA ILE A 232 -4.25 -5.53 -15.88
C ILE A 232 -5.63 -5.95 -16.39
N ALA A 233 -6.30 -6.82 -15.63
CA ALA A 233 -7.63 -7.31 -15.95
C ALA A 233 -8.74 -6.32 -15.57
N ALA A 234 -8.59 -5.57 -14.46
CA ALA A 234 -9.52 -4.52 -14.04
C ALA A 234 -8.94 -3.67 -12.90
N VAL A 235 -9.49 -2.45 -12.73
CA VAL A 235 -9.24 -1.57 -11.59
C VAL A 235 -10.53 -1.28 -10.84
N ALA A 236 -10.47 -1.34 -9.52
CA ALA A 236 -11.54 -0.85 -8.65
C ALA A 236 -10.91 -0.14 -7.46
N CYS A 237 -11.09 1.18 -7.35
CA CYS A 237 -10.41 1.98 -6.34
C CYS A 237 -11.30 3.09 -5.77
N THR A 238 -10.79 3.78 -4.75
CA THR A 238 -11.59 4.73 -3.98
C THR A 238 -10.96 6.12 -3.87
N SER A 239 -11.83 7.13 -3.95
CA SER A 239 -11.57 8.51 -3.52
C SER A 239 -10.47 9.24 -4.29
N PHE A 240 -10.32 9.00 -5.60
CA PHE A 240 -9.44 9.77 -6.49
C PHE A 240 -9.70 9.53 -7.99
N TYR A 241 -9.14 10.38 -8.84
CA TYR A 241 -9.35 10.42 -10.29
C TYR A 241 -8.08 10.12 -11.08
N LEU A 242 -8.21 9.78 -12.35
CA LEU A 242 -7.11 9.78 -13.31
C LEU A 242 -6.70 11.22 -13.65
N LEU A 243 -5.43 11.55 -13.36
CA LEU A 243 -4.78 12.82 -13.69
C LEU A 243 -3.54 12.58 -14.57
N TYR A 244 -3.70 11.70 -15.56
CA TYR A 244 -2.65 11.30 -16.48
C TYR A 244 -3.25 11.07 -17.87
N ASP A 245 -2.45 11.36 -18.90
CA ASP A 245 -2.87 11.26 -20.29
C ASP A 245 -2.79 9.82 -20.81
N LEU A 246 -3.68 9.50 -21.75
CA LEU A 246 -3.69 8.22 -22.44
C LEU A 246 -2.38 7.99 -23.22
N GLN A 247 -1.80 6.80 -23.07
CA GLN A 247 -0.63 6.37 -23.82
C GLN A 247 -1.02 5.60 -25.10
N PRO A 248 -0.21 5.68 -26.18
CA PRO A 248 -0.52 5.00 -27.46
C PRO A 248 -0.68 3.48 -27.36
N GLU A 249 -0.01 2.84 -26.40
CA GLU A 249 -0.01 1.39 -26.17
C GLU A 249 -1.22 0.92 -25.34
N TYR A 250 -2.10 1.83 -24.91
CA TYR A 250 -3.26 1.51 -24.09
C TYR A 250 -4.25 0.59 -24.81
N THR A 251 -4.76 -0.39 -24.06
CA THR A 251 -5.92 -1.21 -24.43
C THR A 251 -7.01 -1.10 -23.35
N PRO A 252 -8.30 -1.16 -23.71
CA PRO A 252 -9.40 -0.92 -22.76
C PRO A 252 -9.35 -1.82 -21.51
N VAL A 253 -9.27 -1.21 -20.33
CA VAL A 253 -9.32 -1.87 -19.01
C VAL A 253 -10.63 -1.51 -18.29
N PRO A 254 -11.37 -2.46 -17.71
CA PRO A 254 -12.52 -2.17 -16.87
C PRO A 254 -12.15 -1.35 -15.62
N ILE A 255 -12.90 -0.26 -15.35
CA ILE A 255 -12.62 0.67 -14.24
C ILE A 255 -13.87 0.87 -13.36
N LEU A 256 -13.68 0.77 -12.04
CA LEU A 256 -14.64 1.19 -11.04
C LEU A 256 -14.00 2.23 -10.09
N GLU A 257 -14.62 3.40 -9.99
CA GLU A 257 -14.31 4.40 -8.97
C GLU A 257 -15.43 4.43 -7.92
N LEU A 258 -15.10 4.40 -6.64
CA LEU A 258 -16.01 4.74 -5.56
C LEU A 258 -15.62 6.10 -4.96
N HIS A 259 -16.56 7.04 -4.89
CA HIS A 259 -16.26 8.39 -4.40
C HIS A 259 -17.32 8.95 -3.46
N GLY A 260 -16.88 9.52 -2.34
CA GLY A 260 -17.73 10.15 -1.34
C GLY A 260 -18.13 11.57 -1.73
N VAL A 261 -19.41 11.92 -1.65
CA VAL A 261 -19.87 13.29 -1.94
C VAL A 261 -19.33 14.32 -0.93
N LEU A 262 -19.05 13.86 0.30
CA LEU A 262 -18.51 14.69 1.39
C LEU A 262 -17.00 14.54 1.53
N ASP A 263 -16.32 14.00 0.53
CA ASP A 263 -14.86 13.94 0.50
C ASP A 263 -14.28 15.35 0.51
N GLU A 264 -13.57 15.68 1.59
CA GLU A 264 -12.94 16.97 1.74
C GLU A 264 -11.54 17.01 1.10
N HIS A 265 -10.85 15.87 0.97
CA HIS A 265 -9.47 15.76 0.49
C HIS A 265 -9.39 15.67 -1.05
N ALA A 266 -10.13 14.75 -1.64
CA ALA A 266 -10.35 14.67 -3.08
C ALA A 266 -11.79 15.09 -3.36
N LEU A 267 -11.99 16.38 -3.65
CA LEU A 267 -13.35 16.94 -3.72
C LEU A 267 -14.13 16.29 -4.86
N TYR A 268 -15.28 15.67 -4.56
CA TYR A 268 -16.09 14.91 -5.52
C TYR A 268 -16.23 15.54 -6.93
N GLY A 269 -16.36 16.86 -7.02
CA GLY A 269 -16.56 17.57 -8.28
C GLY A 269 -15.31 18.21 -8.91
N THR A 270 -14.13 18.12 -8.30
CA THR A 270 -12.91 18.79 -8.79
C THR A 270 -11.64 18.35 -8.08
N SER A 271 -10.54 18.32 -8.82
CA SER A 271 -9.16 18.11 -8.37
C SER A 271 -8.46 19.41 -7.99
N SER A 272 -9.16 20.54 -7.92
CA SER A 272 -8.55 21.86 -7.64
C SER A 272 -7.77 21.92 -6.32
N ARG A 273 -8.14 21.10 -5.32
CA ARG A 273 -7.36 20.98 -4.07
C ARG A 273 -5.95 20.42 -4.29
N SER A 274 -5.74 19.62 -5.35
CA SER A 274 -4.43 19.08 -5.71
C SER A 274 -3.44 20.15 -6.17
N THR A 275 -3.92 21.32 -6.63
CA THR A 275 -3.07 22.44 -7.06
C THR A 275 -2.23 23.04 -5.92
N PHE A 276 -2.56 22.74 -4.65
CA PHE A 276 -1.74 23.10 -3.50
C PHE A 276 -0.48 22.24 -3.36
N TYR A 277 -0.50 21.01 -3.89
CA TYR A 277 0.62 20.07 -3.81
C TYR A 277 1.48 20.08 -5.07
N ASN A 278 0.91 20.49 -6.21
CA ASN A 278 1.66 20.78 -7.42
C ASN A 278 1.12 22.06 -8.10
N PRO A 279 1.82 23.21 -7.98
CA PRO A 279 1.38 24.47 -8.58
C PRO A 279 1.32 24.43 -10.10
N GLU A 280 2.09 23.54 -10.76
CA GLU A 280 2.08 23.39 -12.22
C GLU A 280 0.71 22.92 -12.73
N MET A 281 -0.09 22.26 -11.88
CA MET A 281 -1.50 21.94 -12.17
C MET A 281 -2.35 23.19 -12.39
N GLN A 282 -1.94 24.38 -11.92
CA GLN A 282 -2.70 25.61 -12.19
C GLN A 282 -2.61 26.01 -13.66
N GLU A 283 -1.61 25.53 -14.39
CA GLU A 283 -1.46 25.77 -15.82
C GLU A 283 -2.24 24.74 -16.66
N ASP A 284 -2.57 23.58 -16.08
CA ASP A 284 -3.42 22.55 -16.66
C ASP A 284 -4.84 22.56 -16.06
N MET A 285 -5.74 23.26 -16.74
CA MET A 285 -7.14 23.35 -16.32
C MET A 285 -7.88 22.01 -16.34
N ASP A 286 -7.47 21.05 -17.16
CA ASP A 286 -8.12 19.75 -17.20
C ASP A 286 -7.78 18.95 -15.94
N SER A 287 -6.48 18.91 -15.60
CA SER A 287 -5.99 18.34 -14.34
C SER A 287 -6.54 19.04 -13.09
N ALA A 288 -6.90 20.32 -13.15
CA ALA A 288 -7.45 21.07 -12.00
C ALA A 288 -8.98 21.00 -11.86
N THR A 289 -9.71 20.59 -12.91
CA THR A 289 -11.18 20.57 -12.92
C THR A 289 -11.79 19.17 -13.01
N THR A 290 -10.96 18.12 -13.06
CA THR A 290 -11.40 16.72 -13.04
C THR A 290 -12.02 16.36 -11.68
N GLY A 291 -13.26 15.90 -11.66
CA GLY A 291 -13.90 15.25 -10.51
C GLY A 291 -14.40 13.85 -10.87
N ALA A 292 -15.10 13.17 -9.94
CA ALA A 292 -15.54 11.78 -10.09
C ALA A 292 -16.40 11.56 -11.35
N VAL A 293 -17.33 12.50 -11.63
CA VAL A 293 -18.17 12.41 -12.83
C VAL A 293 -17.35 12.65 -14.11
N GLN A 294 -16.38 13.57 -14.08
CA GLN A 294 -15.48 13.80 -15.21
C GLN A 294 -14.59 12.59 -15.45
N ASN A 295 -14.12 11.93 -14.38
CA ASN A 295 -13.31 10.73 -14.44
C ASN A 295 -14.06 9.57 -15.10
N LEU A 296 -15.33 9.34 -14.69
CA LEU A 296 -16.21 8.37 -15.36
C LEU A 296 -16.29 8.62 -16.87
N MET A 297 -16.52 9.87 -17.27
CA MET A 297 -16.65 10.23 -18.69
C MET A 297 -15.32 10.09 -19.45
N ARG A 298 -14.19 10.43 -18.82
CA ARG A 298 -12.85 10.27 -19.39
C ARG A 298 -12.54 8.79 -19.65
N TRP A 299 -12.77 7.93 -18.67
CA TRP A 299 -12.57 6.49 -18.86
C TRP A 299 -13.54 5.90 -19.88
N ALA A 300 -14.77 6.40 -19.96
CA ALA A 300 -15.71 5.98 -21.00
C ALA A 300 -15.20 6.33 -22.40
N GLU A 301 -14.57 7.50 -22.57
CA GLU A 301 -13.90 7.88 -23.82
C GLU A 301 -12.70 6.99 -24.12
N TYR A 302 -11.82 6.76 -23.13
CA TYR A 302 -10.61 5.94 -23.31
C TYR A 302 -10.92 4.48 -23.61
N ASN A 303 -12.02 3.94 -23.06
CA ASN A 303 -12.47 2.58 -23.35
C ASN A 303 -13.34 2.47 -24.61
N GLY A 304 -13.55 3.56 -25.36
CA GLY A 304 -14.39 3.54 -26.56
C GLY A 304 -15.84 3.13 -26.29
N CYS A 305 -16.40 3.52 -25.13
CA CYS A 305 -17.74 3.13 -24.73
C CYS A 305 -18.82 3.68 -25.67
N GLU A 306 -19.86 2.88 -25.91
CA GLU A 306 -20.97 3.28 -26.77
C GLU A 306 -21.90 4.30 -26.09
N GLY A 307 -22.32 5.30 -26.85
CA GLY A 307 -23.28 6.31 -26.40
C GLY A 307 -22.64 7.49 -25.68
N ALA A 308 -23.42 8.54 -25.48
CA ALA A 308 -22.96 9.80 -24.87
C ALA A 308 -23.40 9.94 -23.40
N ILE A 309 -24.20 9.01 -22.89
CA ILE A 309 -24.73 9.03 -21.52
C ILE A 309 -24.63 7.63 -20.91
N PRO A 310 -24.44 7.52 -19.58
CA PRO A 310 -24.41 6.24 -18.87
C PRO A 310 -25.67 5.40 -19.12
N ASP A 311 -25.50 4.13 -19.49
CA ASP A 311 -26.57 3.13 -19.63
C ASP A 311 -26.77 2.33 -18.33
N ILE A 312 -25.77 2.29 -17.46
CA ILE A 312 -25.90 1.85 -16.07
C ILE A 312 -26.40 3.03 -15.23
N ASN A 313 -27.53 2.85 -14.55
CA ASN A 313 -28.07 3.80 -13.57
C ASN A 313 -28.89 3.07 -12.50
N SER A 314 -28.26 2.85 -11.35
CA SER A 314 -28.83 2.09 -10.23
C SER A 314 -28.82 2.96 -8.97
N PRO A 315 -29.86 3.79 -8.76
CA PRO A 315 -29.96 4.63 -7.57
C PRO A 315 -30.29 3.79 -6.34
N GLY A 316 -29.53 3.97 -5.27
CA GLY A 316 -29.74 3.38 -3.95
C GLY A 316 -29.81 4.44 -2.85
N VAL A 317 -30.20 4.00 -1.65
CA VAL A 317 -30.36 4.88 -0.48
C VAL A 317 -29.02 5.44 0.01
N LEU A 318 -27.97 4.61 0.03
CA LEU A 318 -26.64 4.99 0.51
C LEU A 318 -25.71 5.41 -0.64
N MET A 319 -25.87 4.77 -1.79
CA MET A 319 -24.98 4.92 -2.93
C MET A 319 -25.75 4.87 -4.24
N THR A 320 -25.19 5.41 -5.31
CA THR A 320 -25.74 5.32 -6.67
C THR A 320 -24.65 4.87 -7.61
N THR A 321 -24.93 3.85 -8.41
CA THR A 321 -24.01 3.38 -9.46
C THR A 321 -24.44 3.98 -10.79
N THR A 322 -23.50 4.64 -11.48
CA THR A 322 -23.67 5.12 -12.85
C THR A 322 -22.50 4.65 -13.69
N GLY A 323 -22.72 4.28 -14.96
CA GLY A 323 -21.63 3.76 -15.78
C GLY A 323 -22.01 3.41 -17.21
N PHE A 324 -21.03 2.86 -17.92
CA PHE A 324 -21.11 2.37 -19.29
C PHE A 324 -20.85 0.86 -19.28
N SER A 325 -21.81 0.08 -19.78
CA SER A 325 -21.72 -1.39 -19.81
C SER A 325 -21.20 -1.97 -21.11
N ASN A 326 -21.13 -1.17 -22.18
CA ASN A 326 -20.70 -1.60 -23.50
C ASN A 326 -19.54 -0.75 -24.00
N CYS A 327 -18.32 -1.26 -23.86
CA CYS A 327 -17.09 -0.62 -24.30
C CYS A 327 -16.22 -1.58 -25.12
N GLU A 328 -15.18 -1.06 -25.77
CA GLU A 328 -14.23 -1.88 -26.51
C GLU A 328 -13.55 -2.90 -25.58
N GLY A 329 -13.13 -4.04 -26.14
CA GLY A 329 -12.53 -5.13 -25.35
C GLY A 329 -13.46 -5.80 -24.33
N GLY A 330 -14.76 -5.50 -24.37
CA GLY A 330 -15.70 -5.98 -23.34
C GLY A 330 -15.53 -5.28 -21.99
N ALA A 331 -14.83 -4.14 -21.96
CA ALA A 331 -14.64 -3.36 -20.75
C ALA A 331 -15.94 -2.71 -20.26
N GLU A 332 -15.96 -2.35 -18.98
CA GLU A 332 -17.02 -1.54 -18.36
C GLU A 332 -16.38 -0.39 -17.57
N VAL A 333 -17.08 0.74 -17.47
CA VAL A 333 -16.65 1.88 -16.64
C VAL A 333 -17.78 2.26 -15.70
N GLN A 334 -17.52 2.28 -14.39
CA GLN A 334 -18.52 2.58 -13.38
C GLN A 334 -18.02 3.59 -12.35
N LEU A 335 -18.92 4.45 -11.89
CA LEU A 335 -18.78 5.30 -10.72
C LEU A 335 -19.84 4.91 -9.70
N ILE A 336 -19.42 4.62 -8.47
CA ILE A 336 -20.28 4.51 -7.31
C ILE A 336 -20.16 5.79 -6.49
N THR A 337 -21.20 6.61 -6.53
CA THR A 337 -21.33 7.79 -5.70
C THR A 337 -21.85 7.39 -4.32
N VAL A 338 -21.08 7.63 -3.26
CA VAL A 338 -21.53 7.42 -1.88
C VAL A 338 -22.04 8.72 -1.30
N HIS A 339 -23.37 8.82 -1.10
CA HIS A 339 -24.06 10.10 -0.82
C HIS A 339 -23.62 10.78 0.48
N GLN A 340 -23.24 9.99 1.49
CA GLN A 340 -22.76 10.46 2.79
C GLN A 340 -21.32 10.00 3.06
N GLY A 341 -20.63 9.50 2.04
CA GLY A 341 -19.24 9.08 2.14
C GLY A 341 -18.31 10.27 2.21
N ASN A 342 -17.29 10.17 3.06
CA ASN A 342 -16.17 11.11 3.14
C ASN A 342 -15.00 10.59 2.29
N HIS A 343 -13.76 10.99 2.61
CA HIS A 343 -12.57 10.51 1.93
C HIS A 343 -12.21 9.04 2.20
N ASN A 344 -12.62 8.47 3.34
CA ASN A 344 -12.35 7.07 3.68
C ASN A 344 -13.63 6.24 3.57
N LEU A 345 -13.74 5.51 2.47
CA LEU A 345 -14.89 4.65 2.23
C LEU A 345 -14.74 3.26 2.88
N TYR A 346 -13.60 2.90 3.47
CA TYR A 346 -13.40 1.59 4.12
C TYR A 346 -14.07 1.51 5.49
N VAL A 347 -14.22 0.29 6.01
CA VAL A 347 -14.82 0.07 7.34
C VAL A 347 -13.95 0.63 8.45
N ASN A 348 -12.64 0.41 8.36
CA ASN A 348 -11.68 0.83 9.39
C ASN A 348 -11.33 2.31 9.24
N ASP A 349 -11.07 2.95 10.37
CA ASP A 349 -10.59 4.32 10.40
C ASP A 349 -9.14 4.41 9.89
N TRP A 350 -8.80 5.54 9.28
CA TRP A 350 -7.41 5.88 9.00
C TRP A 350 -6.89 6.83 10.09
N GLY A 351 -5.88 6.36 10.82
CA GLY A 351 -5.35 7.04 12.00
C GLY A 351 -6.25 6.93 13.23
N GLU A 352 -5.81 7.55 14.33
CA GLU A 352 -6.54 7.56 15.61
C GLU A 352 -7.35 8.85 15.76
N PRO A 353 -8.52 8.85 16.43
CA PRO A 353 -9.32 10.06 16.63
C PRO A 353 -8.56 11.22 17.30
N SER A 354 -7.52 10.94 18.08
CA SER A 354 -6.65 11.94 18.70
C SER A 354 -5.70 12.64 17.72
N ALA A 355 -5.52 12.13 16.51
CA ALA A 355 -4.59 12.64 15.50
C ALA A 355 -5.20 13.73 14.59
N TRP A 356 -6.32 14.35 15.01
CA TRP A 356 -6.99 15.43 14.26
C TRP A 356 -6.00 16.57 13.93
N PRO A 357 -5.95 17.09 12.68
CA PRO A 357 -6.86 16.83 11.55
C PRO A 357 -6.48 15.65 10.63
N TYR A 358 -5.47 14.85 10.95
CA TYR A 358 -5.03 13.71 10.13
C TYR A 358 -5.83 12.42 10.38
N TYR A 359 -7.03 12.53 10.93
CA TYR A 359 -7.89 11.38 11.20
C TYR A 359 -9.01 11.35 10.19
N VAL A 360 -9.17 10.24 9.47
CA VAL A 360 -10.23 10.07 8.48
C VAL A 360 -11.12 8.88 8.88
N PRO A 361 -12.31 9.13 9.45
CA PRO A 361 -13.17 8.06 9.94
C PRO A 361 -13.66 7.20 8.78
N GLY A 362 -13.69 5.88 8.98
CA GLY A 362 -14.28 4.92 8.06
C GLY A 362 -15.81 4.91 8.10
N ASN A 363 -16.40 4.04 7.31
CA ASN A 363 -17.84 3.92 7.13
C ASN A 363 -18.57 3.20 8.29
N GLN A 364 -17.83 2.65 9.27
CA GLN A 364 -18.37 1.99 10.47
C GLN A 364 -19.28 0.78 10.18
N GLY A 365 -19.04 0.07 9.07
CA GLY A 365 -19.76 -1.15 8.69
C GLY A 365 -21.08 -0.91 7.95
N LEU A 366 -21.33 0.29 7.44
CA LEU A 366 -22.53 0.60 6.65
C LEU A 366 -22.56 -0.17 5.31
N TYR A 367 -21.39 -0.44 4.74
CA TYR A 367 -21.20 -1.23 3.53
C TYR A 367 -19.78 -1.78 3.50
N ASP A 368 -19.59 -2.89 2.77
CA ASP A 368 -18.29 -3.53 2.60
C ASP A 368 -17.65 -3.07 1.28
N THR A 369 -16.74 -2.11 1.38
CA THR A 369 -16.04 -1.55 0.22
C THR A 369 -15.14 -2.57 -0.47
N GLY A 370 -14.50 -3.46 0.29
CA GLY A 370 -13.67 -4.52 -0.27
C GLY A 370 -14.49 -5.48 -1.12
N GLN A 371 -15.63 -5.92 -0.59
CA GLN A 371 -16.55 -6.80 -1.33
C GLN A 371 -17.12 -6.12 -2.58
N ILE A 372 -17.52 -4.84 -2.50
CA ILE A 372 -18.04 -4.10 -3.65
C ILE A 372 -17.00 -4.03 -4.77
N MET A 373 -15.75 -3.73 -4.44
CA MET A 373 -14.66 -3.69 -5.41
C MET A 373 -14.41 -5.08 -6.00
N TRP A 374 -14.40 -6.13 -5.17
CA TRP A 374 -14.20 -7.51 -5.63
C TRP A 374 -15.31 -8.01 -6.56
N ASP A 375 -16.56 -7.71 -6.26
CA ASP A 375 -17.71 -8.07 -7.09
C ASP A 375 -17.61 -7.45 -8.49
N PHE A 376 -16.95 -6.29 -8.61
CA PHE A 376 -16.62 -5.71 -9.91
C PHE A 376 -15.41 -6.41 -10.55
N LEU A 377 -14.28 -6.46 -9.86
CA LEU A 377 -13.00 -6.96 -10.37
C LEU A 377 -13.09 -8.40 -10.89
N SER A 378 -13.68 -9.29 -10.09
CA SER A 378 -13.74 -10.74 -10.36
C SER A 378 -14.55 -11.14 -11.59
N ARG A 379 -15.25 -10.19 -12.23
CA ARG A 379 -15.98 -10.42 -13.49
C ARG A 379 -15.07 -10.40 -14.72
N PHE A 380 -13.86 -9.89 -14.59
CA PHE A 380 -12.98 -9.59 -15.72
C PHE A 380 -11.70 -10.41 -15.71
N THR A 381 -11.20 -10.69 -16.91
CA THR A 381 -9.91 -11.33 -17.17
C THR A 381 -9.23 -10.58 -18.31
N SER A 382 -7.92 -10.36 -18.23
CA SER A 382 -7.14 -9.83 -19.38
C SER A 382 -6.99 -10.91 -20.46
N GLU A 383 -6.83 -10.49 -21.71
CA GLU A 383 -6.46 -11.40 -22.79
C GLU A 383 -4.97 -11.75 -22.66
N VAL A 384 -4.62 -13.04 -22.65
CA VAL A 384 -3.21 -13.46 -22.72
C VAL A 384 -2.70 -13.09 -24.12
N PRO A 385 -1.58 -12.36 -24.25
CA PRO A 385 -0.95 -12.14 -25.54
C PRO A 385 -0.66 -13.50 -26.19
N GLU A 386 -1.23 -13.79 -27.37
CA GLU A 386 -0.85 -15.01 -28.09
C GLU A 386 0.66 -14.96 -28.36
N GLU A 387 1.41 -15.91 -27.81
CA GLU A 387 2.81 -16.15 -28.19
C GLU A 387 2.87 -16.24 -29.72
N PRO A 388 3.71 -15.43 -30.40
CA PRO A 388 3.84 -15.51 -31.84
C PRO A 388 4.28 -16.93 -32.20
N LEU A 389 3.44 -17.64 -32.95
CA LEU A 389 3.80 -18.94 -33.53
C LEU A 389 5.08 -18.76 -34.38
N ASN A 390 6.20 -19.20 -33.82
CA ASN A 390 7.59 -19.24 -34.34
C ASN A 390 7.81 -18.94 -35.82
#